data_AF-M6GCP9-F1
#
_entry.id   AF-M6GCP9-F1
#
_cell.length_a   1.000
_cell.length_b   1.000
_cell.length_c   1.000
_cell.angle_alpha   90.00
_cell.angle_beta   90.00
_cell.angle_gamma   90.00
#
_symmetry.space_group_name_H-M   'P 1'
#
loop_
_entity.id
_entity.type
_entity.pdbx_description
1 polymer ?
#
loop_
_entity_poly.entity_id
_entity_poly.type
_entity_poly.pdbx_seq_one_letter_code
_entity_poly.pdbx_strand_id
1 'polypeptide(L)'
;MTFQFSKYAVGEDYHRVLRKHAKPLIKALQKKYPNHHFRQGVDSLPVPEKVLARLAGLGWKGKNTNLIHPEIGSFFFITVILTDLPIYTTQVQIKDRCGTCTACIDACPTGALKPYQIDAGKCISHHTLEDGSEEIPDTYGWLVGCDICQDVCPWNRVKAFKKGIRTGLEEFKVRSYLKENPESILTLNEQEFEKNFQIPLYPG
;
A
#
# COMPACT_ATOMS: atom_id res chain seq x y z
N MET A 1 3.52 22.80 -12.41
CA MET A 1 3.05 22.08 -11.20
C MET A 1 3.60 20.68 -11.34
N THR A 2 4.45 20.23 -10.41
CA THR A 2 5.05 18.90 -10.51
C THR A 2 4.00 17.85 -10.16
N PHE A 3 3.76 16.90 -11.06
CA PHE A 3 2.86 15.77 -10.80
C PHE A 3 3.32 14.96 -9.59
N GLN A 4 2.35 14.41 -8.85
CA GLN A 4 2.58 13.60 -7.66
C GLN A 4 2.19 12.15 -7.90
N PHE A 5 2.99 11.25 -7.33
CA PHE A 5 2.77 9.82 -7.34
C PHE A 5 2.85 9.31 -5.91
N SER A 6 1.96 8.40 -5.54
CA SER A 6 2.06 7.73 -4.24
C SER A 6 3.39 6.98 -4.16
N LYS A 7 3.99 6.96 -2.95
CA LYS A 7 5.27 6.30 -2.69
C LYS A 7 5.26 4.82 -3.04
N TYR A 8 4.10 4.16 -3.11
CA TYR A 8 4.05 2.76 -3.54
C TYR A 8 4.20 2.58 -5.06
N ALA A 9 3.90 3.61 -5.85
CA ALA A 9 3.82 3.54 -7.31
C ALA A 9 5.13 3.92 -8.02
N VAL A 10 6.13 4.43 -7.29
CA VAL A 10 7.37 4.96 -7.87
C VAL A 10 8.46 3.92 -8.11
N GLY A 11 8.33 2.72 -7.54
CA GLY A 11 9.27 1.60 -7.68
C GLY A 11 8.75 0.51 -8.63
N GLU A 12 9.34 -0.68 -8.56
CA GLU A 12 8.77 -1.88 -9.18
C GLU A 12 7.43 -2.25 -8.54
N ASP A 13 6.59 -2.95 -9.31
CA ASP A 13 5.32 -3.48 -8.84
C ASP A 13 5.51 -4.39 -7.62
N TYR A 14 4.95 -3.95 -6.49
CA TYR A 14 5.06 -4.63 -5.21
C TYR A 14 4.47 -6.05 -5.25
N HIS A 15 3.52 -6.35 -6.13
CA HIS A 15 3.00 -7.70 -6.29
C HIS A 15 4.09 -8.67 -6.74
N ARG A 16 4.90 -8.26 -7.73
CA ARG A 16 6.04 -9.06 -8.24
C ARG A 16 7.10 -9.22 -7.16
N VAL A 17 7.45 -8.13 -6.48
CA VAL A 17 8.47 -8.13 -5.41
C VAL A 17 8.03 -9.04 -4.27
N LEU A 18 6.83 -8.86 -3.72
CA LEU A 18 6.35 -9.69 -2.61
C LEU A 18 6.16 -11.16 -3.00
N ARG A 19 5.75 -11.49 -4.23
CA ARG A 19 5.69 -12.88 -4.72
C ARG A 19 7.09 -13.52 -4.79
N LYS A 20 8.08 -12.78 -5.30
CA LYS A 20 9.49 -13.23 -5.34
C LYS A 20 10.01 -13.51 -3.93
N HIS A 21 9.76 -12.62 -2.97
CA HIS A 21 10.24 -12.76 -1.59
C HIS A 21 9.48 -13.81 -0.77
N ALA A 22 8.20 -14.07 -1.05
CA ALA A 22 7.43 -15.11 -0.36
C ALA A 22 7.73 -16.53 -0.88
N LYS A 23 8.19 -16.67 -2.14
CA LYS A 23 8.44 -17.97 -2.77
C LYS A 23 9.35 -18.91 -1.95
N PRO A 24 10.49 -18.48 -1.40
CA PRO A 24 11.32 -19.34 -0.55
C PRO A 24 10.61 -19.78 0.74
N LEU A 25 9.83 -18.89 1.36
CA LEU A 25 9.06 -19.20 2.56
C LEU A 25 7.98 -20.26 2.27
N ILE A 26 7.23 -20.08 1.17
CA ILE A 26 6.20 -21.04 0.74
C ILE A 26 6.83 -22.41 0.46
N LYS A 27 7.98 -22.46 -0.24
CA LYS A 27 8.72 -23.70 -0.47
C LYS A 27 9.16 -24.37 0.82
N ALA A 28 9.63 -23.60 1.80
CA ALA A 28 10.03 -24.11 3.10
C ALA A 28 8.83 -24.68 3.88
N LEU A 29 7.68 -24.01 3.83
CA LEU A 29 6.44 -24.47 4.44
C LEU A 29 5.92 -25.76 3.80
N GLN A 30 5.88 -25.82 2.47
CA GLN A 30 5.50 -27.02 1.72
C GLN A 30 6.41 -28.22 2.03
N LYS A 31 7.73 -27.99 2.14
CA LYS A 31 8.67 -29.05 2.53
C LYS A 31 8.42 -29.54 3.95
N LYS A 32 8.10 -28.63 4.88
CA LYS A 32 7.88 -28.96 6.30
C LYS A 32 6.52 -29.62 6.55
N TYR A 33 5.50 -29.24 5.79
CA TYR A 33 4.11 -29.68 5.93
C TYR A 33 3.58 -30.17 4.57
N PRO A 34 4.06 -31.32 4.06
CA PRO A 34 3.78 -31.77 2.69
C PRO A 34 2.31 -32.10 2.42
N ASN A 35 1.53 -32.37 3.46
CA ASN A 35 0.09 -32.68 3.36
C ASN A 35 -0.81 -31.44 3.47
N HIS A 36 -0.22 -30.24 3.45
CA HIS A 36 -0.93 -28.98 3.61
C HIS A 36 -0.71 -28.06 2.41
N HIS A 37 -1.71 -27.24 2.14
CA HIS A 37 -1.72 -26.30 1.04
C HIS A 37 -1.29 -24.92 1.52
N PHE A 38 -0.59 -24.19 0.64
CA PHE A 38 -0.13 -22.82 0.91
C PHE A 38 -0.36 -21.97 -0.34
N ARG A 39 -1.14 -20.90 -0.21
CA ARG A 39 -1.43 -19.94 -1.28
C ARG A 39 -1.14 -18.53 -0.82
N GLN A 40 -0.25 -17.84 -1.53
CA GLN A 40 0.01 -16.43 -1.27
C GLN A 40 -1.10 -15.54 -1.83
N GLY A 41 -1.45 -14.50 -1.10
CA GLY A 41 -2.23 -13.34 -1.55
C GLY A 41 -1.46 -12.04 -1.36
N VAL A 42 -1.64 -11.12 -2.30
CA VAL A 42 -1.17 -9.73 -2.21
C VAL A 42 -2.10 -8.92 -3.10
N ASP A 43 -3.05 -8.18 -2.50
CA ASP A 43 -3.92 -7.17 -3.15
C ASP A 43 -4.76 -7.67 -4.35
N SER A 44 -4.71 -8.97 -4.64
CA SER A 44 -5.33 -9.60 -5.81
C SER A 44 -6.24 -10.77 -5.42
N LEU A 45 -6.38 -11.06 -4.13
CA LEU A 45 -7.30 -12.08 -3.63
C LEU A 45 -8.46 -11.41 -2.89
N PRO A 46 -9.67 -12.00 -2.88
CA PRO A 46 -10.81 -11.46 -2.16
C PRO A 46 -10.70 -11.71 -0.65
N VAL A 47 -9.63 -11.23 -0.03
CA VAL A 47 -9.32 -11.38 1.39
C VAL A 47 -9.02 -10.00 1.98
N PRO A 48 -9.43 -9.71 3.22
CA PRO A 48 -9.20 -8.40 3.81
C PRO A 48 -7.81 -8.32 4.47
N GLU A 49 -6.73 -8.14 3.71
CA GLU A 49 -5.35 -8.24 4.24
C GLU A 49 -5.08 -7.30 5.40
N LYS A 50 -5.57 -6.05 5.36
CA LYS A 50 -5.44 -5.09 6.47
C LYS A 50 -6.11 -5.60 7.76
N VAL A 51 -7.24 -6.29 7.64
CA VAL A 51 -7.95 -6.87 8.79
C VAL A 51 -7.18 -8.08 9.32
N LEU A 52 -6.73 -8.97 8.44
CA LEU A 52 -5.95 -10.15 8.81
C LEU A 52 -4.63 -9.75 9.48
N ALA A 53 -3.92 -8.75 8.95
CA ALA A 53 -2.69 -8.23 9.53
C ALA A 53 -2.93 -7.58 10.91
N ARG A 54 -4.06 -6.89 11.12
CA ARG A 54 -4.46 -6.41 12.45
C ARG A 54 -4.71 -7.56 13.42
N LEU A 55 -5.45 -8.60 13.00
CA LEU A 55 -5.72 -9.79 13.80
C LEU A 55 -4.44 -10.59 14.08
N ALA A 56 -3.46 -10.53 13.18
CA ALA A 56 -2.12 -11.08 13.34
C ALA A 56 -1.22 -10.21 14.24
N GLY A 57 -1.74 -9.16 14.86
CA GLY A 57 -1.00 -8.32 15.80
C GLY A 57 0.06 -7.44 15.15
N LEU A 58 -0.03 -7.15 13.86
CA LEU A 58 0.95 -6.29 13.16
C LEU A 58 0.69 -4.79 13.37
N GLY A 59 -0.50 -4.41 13.83
CA GLY A 59 -0.82 -2.99 14.01
C GLY A 59 -2.25 -2.74 14.44
N TRP A 60 -2.65 -1.47 14.39
CA TRP A 60 -4.04 -1.05 14.57
C TRP A 60 -4.54 -0.34 13.32
N LYS A 61 -5.87 -0.29 13.13
CA LYS A 61 -6.49 0.48 12.06
C LYS A 61 -6.42 1.97 12.43
N GLY A 62 -5.77 2.78 11.62
CA GLY A 62 -5.77 4.23 11.76
C GLY A 62 -7.12 4.86 11.39
N LYS A 63 -7.36 6.10 11.82
CA LYS A 63 -8.53 6.88 11.39
C LYS A 63 -8.57 7.09 9.87
N ASN A 64 -7.41 7.10 9.21
CA ASN A 64 -7.28 7.10 7.75
C ASN A 64 -7.51 5.73 7.08
N THR A 65 -7.97 4.73 7.84
CA THR A 65 -8.26 3.34 7.41
C THR A 65 -7.06 2.46 7.02
N ASN A 66 -5.84 2.99 7.06
CA ASN A 66 -4.63 2.20 6.88
C ASN A 66 -4.25 1.42 8.14
N LEU A 67 -3.53 0.31 7.98
CA LEU A 67 -2.89 -0.37 9.10
C LEU A 67 -1.64 0.43 9.51
N ILE A 68 -1.48 0.65 10.82
CA ILE A 68 -0.32 1.35 11.38
C ILE A 68 0.45 0.40 12.28
N HIS A 69 1.71 0.14 11.93
CA HIS A 69 2.67 -0.57 12.76
C HIS A 69 3.30 0.39 13.77
N PRO A 70 3.51 0.00 15.04
CA PRO A 70 4.03 0.87 16.09
C PRO A 70 5.43 1.45 15.80
N GLU A 71 6.24 0.76 14.99
CA GLU A 71 7.62 1.16 14.69
C GLU A 71 7.86 1.71 13.28
N ILE A 72 7.12 1.24 12.28
CA ILE A 72 7.38 1.57 10.87
C ILE A 72 6.27 2.40 10.25
N GLY A 73 5.25 2.76 11.03
CA GLY A 73 4.14 3.59 10.54
C GLY A 73 3.23 2.78 9.61
N SER A 74 2.75 3.38 8.53
CA SER A 74 1.85 2.76 7.54
C SER A 74 2.46 2.59 6.16
N PHE A 75 3.72 2.98 5.95
CA PHE A 75 4.41 2.82 4.66
C PHE A 75 5.08 1.45 4.57
N PHE A 76 4.27 0.41 4.46
CA PHE A 76 4.70 -0.97 4.23
C PHE A 76 3.65 -1.72 3.40
N PHE A 77 4.08 -2.77 2.72
CA PHE A 77 3.19 -3.66 1.99
C PHE A 77 2.77 -4.86 2.84
N ILE A 78 1.59 -5.41 2.55
CA ILE A 78 1.07 -6.61 3.21
C ILE A 78 0.96 -7.73 2.19
N THR A 79 1.43 -8.91 2.56
CA THR A 79 1.12 -10.16 1.86
C THR A 79 0.63 -11.18 2.87
N VAL A 80 -0.28 -12.04 2.45
CA VAL A 80 -0.84 -13.12 3.26
C VAL A 80 -0.47 -14.46 2.66
N ILE A 81 -0.36 -15.49 3.50
CA ILE A 81 -0.25 -16.88 3.07
C ILE A 81 -1.42 -17.63 3.70
N LEU A 82 -2.36 -18.05 2.85
CA LEU A 82 -3.50 -18.88 3.23
C LEU A 82 -3.04 -20.34 3.29
N THR A 83 -3.52 -21.06 4.29
CA THR A 83 -3.19 -22.48 4.49
C THR A 83 -4.33 -23.23 5.17
N ASP A 84 -4.39 -24.54 4.94
CA ASP A 84 -5.27 -25.48 5.64
C ASP A 84 -4.58 -26.08 6.90
N LEU A 85 -3.34 -25.66 7.20
CA LEU A 85 -2.67 -26.02 8.43
C LEU A 85 -3.46 -25.47 9.63
N PRO A 86 -3.75 -26.28 10.67
CA PRO A 86 -4.41 -25.79 11.87
C PRO A 86 -3.45 -24.85 12.61
N ILE A 87 -3.75 -23.55 12.54
CA ILE A 87 -3.00 -22.48 13.22
C ILE A 87 -3.88 -21.76 14.22
N TYR A 88 -3.34 -21.53 15.41
CA TYR A 88 -3.99 -20.69 16.41
C TYR A 88 -3.77 -19.22 16.06
N THR A 89 -4.82 -18.42 16.20
CA THR A 89 -4.70 -16.96 16.09
C THR A 89 -3.76 -16.44 17.18
N THR A 90 -2.89 -15.50 16.84
CA THR A 90 -2.14 -14.77 17.85
C THR A 90 -3.09 -14.03 18.79
N GLN A 91 -2.77 -14.04 20.09
CA GLN A 91 -3.53 -13.33 21.11
C GLN A 91 -3.11 -11.85 21.23
N VAL A 92 -2.14 -11.39 20.43
CA VAL A 92 -1.58 -10.04 20.55
C VAL A 92 -2.50 -9.03 19.89
N GLN A 93 -3.29 -8.33 20.71
CA GLN A 93 -4.04 -7.16 20.27
C GLN A 93 -3.22 -5.89 20.46
N ILE A 94 -2.89 -5.22 19.36
CA ILE A 94 -2.30 -3.89 19.42
C ILE A 94 -3.42 -2.86 19.59
N LYS A 95 -3.38 -2.13 20.72
CA LYS A 95 -4.32 -1.06 21.02
C LYS A 95 -4.26 0.05 19.97
N ASP A 96 -5.41 0.65 19.70
CA ASP A 96 -5.50 1.88 18.92
C ASP A 96 -4.64 2.99 19.57
N ARG A 97 -3.84 3.67 18.74
CA ARG A 97 -3.00 4.79 19.18
C ARG A 97 -3.22 6.09 18.38
N CYS A 98 -4.37 6.23 17.74
CA CYS A 98 -4.82 7.50 17.15
C CYS A 98 -5.29 8.48 18.23
N GLY A 99 -5.99 7.98 19.26
CA GLY A 99 -6.53 8.84 20.33
C GLY A 99 -7.39 9.98 19.78
N THR A 100 -7.16 11.20 20.26
CA THR A 100 -7.87 12.41 19.80
C THR A 100 -7.36 12.99 18.48
N CYS A 101 -6.26 12.47 17.91
CA CYS A 101 -5.66 13.00 16.68
C CYS A 101 -6.63 12.94 15.49
N THR A 102 -6.71 14.03 14.71
CA THR A 102 -7.53 14.17 13.49
C THR A 102 -6.71 14.58 12.26
N ALA A 103 -5.38 14.68 12.37
CA ALA A 103 -4.52 15.25 11.32
C ALA A 103 -4.77 14.71 9.90
N CYS A 104 -5.02 13.41 9.74
CA CYS A 104 -5.32 12.80 8.44
C CYS A 104 -6.69 13.18 7.87
N ILE A 105 -7.68 13.38 8.74
CA ILE A 105 -9.03 13.82 8.36
C ILE A 105 -8.95 15.30 7.96
N ASP A 106 -8.31 16.12 8.79
CA ASP A 106 -8.20 17.56 8.57
C ASP A 106 -7.41 17.92 7.29
N ALA A 107 -6.44 17.08 6.93
CA ALA A 107 -5.61 17.28 5.74
C ALA A 107 -6.23 16.74 4.44
N CYS A 108 -7.29 15.92 4.51
CA CYS A 108 -7.89 15.32 3.32
C CYS A 108 -8.68 16.38 2.54
N PRO A 109 -8.23 16.81 1.34
CA PRO A 109 -8.80 17.98 0.67
C PRO A 109 -10.23 17.75 0.18
N THR A 110 -10.61 16.50 -0.07
CA THR A 110 -11.95 16.12 -0.56
C THR A 110 -12.93 15.76 0.55
N GLY A 111 -12.48 15.74 1.82
CA GLY A 111 -13.32 15.29 2.93
C GLY A 111 -13.71 13.82 2.85
N ALA A 112 -12.92 12.98 2.18
CA ALA A 112 -13.18 11.54 2.04
C ALA A 112 -13.09 10.76 3.37
N LEU A 113 -12.43 11.33 4.39
CA LEU A 113 -12.16 10.63 5.65
C LEU A 113 -13.12 11.05 6.76
N LYS A 114 -13.67 10.04 7.44
CA LYS A 114 -14.24 10.13 8.80
C LYS A 114 -13.44 9.19 9.71
N PRO A 115 -13.54 9.29 11.05
CA PRO A 115 -12.82 8.37 11.93
C PRO A 115 -13.07 6.90 11.55
N TYR A 116 -12.02 6.23 11.06
CA TYR A 116 -12.02 4.81 10.67
C TYR A 116 -12.90 4.47 9.46
N GLN A 117 -13.30 5.47 8.68
CA GLN A 117 -14.16 5.31 7.51
C GLN A 117 -13.61 6.15 6.35
N ILE A 118 -13.76 5.63 5.14
CA ILE A 118 -13.37 6.31 3.92
C ILE A 118 -14.53 6.24 2.93
N ASP A 119 -14.83 7.37 2.31
CA ASP A 119 -15.74 7.50 1.17
C ASP A 119 -14.92 7.39 -0.11
N ALA A 120 -15.01 6.25 -0.80
CA ALA A 120 -14.22 5.98 -2.01
C ALA A 120 -14.55 6.95 -3.14
N GLY A 121 -15.82 7.35 -3.28
CA GLY A 121 -16.27 8.30 -4.31
C GLY A 121 -15.80 9.74 -4.09
N LYS A 122 -15.01 9.98 -3.05
CA LYS A 122 -14.29 11.26 -2.82
C LYS A 122 -12.78 11.05 -2.70
N CYS A 123 -12.30 9.81 -2.66
CA CYS A 123 -10.91 9.52 -2.38
C CYS A 123 -10.08 9.73 -3.64
N ILE A 124 -9.12 10.67 -3.60
CA ILE A 124 -8.20 10.93 -4.73
C ILE A 124 -7.54 9.62 -5.19
N SER A 125 -7.10 8.76 -4.26
CA SER A 125 -6.46 7.49 -4.62
C SER A 125 -7.38 6.58 -5.42
N HIS A 126 -8.68 6.52 -5.09
CA HIS A 126 -9.65 5.71 -5.83
C HIS A 126 -9.86 6.30 -7.22
N HIS A 127 -10.07 7.61 -7.32
CA HIS A 127 -10.24 8.31 -8.60
C HIS A 127 -9.05 8.15 -9.56
N THR A 128 -7.82 8.10 -9.04
CA THR A 128 -6.62 7.93 -9.87
C THR A 128 -6.29 6.50 -10.28
N LEU A 129 -7.03 5.49 -9.80
CA LEU A 129 -6.67 4.07 -9.97
C LEU A 129 -7.82 3.19 -10.46
N GLU A 130 -8.99 3.37 -9.89
CA GLU A 130 -10.11 2.42 -9.99
C GLU A 130 -11.37 3.06 -10.58
N ASP A 131 -11.47 4.39 -10.57
CA ASP A 131 -12.60 5.10 -11.13
C ASP A 131 -12.52 5.13 -12.66
N GLY A 132 -13.46 4.45 -13.30
CA GLY A 132 -13.61 4.40 -14.76
C GLY A 132 -14.58 5.44 -15.30
N SER A 133 -14.99 6.44 -14.51
CA SER A 133 -15.83 7.53 -14.99
C SER A 133 -15.09 8.42 -16.00
N GLU A 134 -15.84 9.03 -16.91
CA GLU A 134 -15.29 9.92 -17.94
C GLU A 134 -14.78 11.25 -17.35
N GLU A 135 -15.34 11.68 -16.23
CA GLU A 135 -14.97 12.92 -15.54
C GLU A 135 -14.29 12.62 -14.19
N ILE A 136 -12.97 12.73 -14.17
CA ILE A 136 -12.19 12.61 -12.92
C ILE A 136 -12.23 13.95 -12.17
N PRO A 137 -12.65 13.99 -10.89
CA PRO A 137 -12.59 15.19 -10.07
C PRO A 137 -11.15 15.73 -9.90
N ASP A 138 -10.99 16.96 -9.43
CA ASP A 138 -9.65 17.52 -9.17
C ASP A 138 -8.84 16.62 -8.21
N THR A 139 -7.72 16.10 -8.71
CA THR A 139 -6.83 15.20 -7.99
C THR A 139 -5.71 15.95 -7.27
N TYR A 140 -5.70 17.29 -7.28
CA TYR A 140 -4.70 18.12 -6.63
C TYR A 140 -3.26 17.79 -7.08
N GLY A 141 -3.12 17.49 -8.38
CA GLY A 141 -1.86 17.14 -9.03
C GLY A 141 -1.39 15.70 -8.80
N TRP A 142 -2.19 14.85 -8.14
CA TRP A 142 -1.91 13.42 -8.01
C TRP A 142 -2.31 12.68 -9.28
N LEU A 143 -1.37 11.95 -9.88
CA LEU A 143 -1.62 11.11 -11.06
C LEU A 143 -1.90 9.65 -10.71
N VAL A 144 -1.25 9.12 -9.68
CA VAL A 144 -1.38 7.71 -9.27
C VAL A 144 -1.36 7.62 -7.74
N GLY A 145 -2.49 7.25 -7.16
CA GLY A 145 -2.67 7.15 -5.71
C GLY A 145 -2.65 8.50 -4.99
N CYS A 146 -2.72 8.47 -3.65
CA CYS A 146 -2.62 9.69 -2.82
C CYS A 146 -2.06 9.36 -1.43
N ASP A 147 -0.99 10.05 -1.01
CA ASP A 147 -0.36 9.81 0.30
C ASP A 147 -0.69 10.85 1.38
N ILE A 148 -1.49 11.89 1.08
CA ILE A 148 -1.72 13.03 1.99
C ILE A 148 -2.06 12.56 3.41
N CYS A 149 -3.03 11.65 3.54
CA CYS A 149 -3.50 11.15 4.84
C CYS A 149 -2.45 10.32 5.60
N GLN A 150 -1.45 9.77 4.90
CA GLN A 150 -0.33 9.03 5.49
C GLN A 150 0.83 9.97 5.82
N ASP A 151 1.14 10.93 4.97
CA ASP A 151 2.26 11.86 5.14
C ASP A 151 2.08 12.77 6.36
N VAL A 152 0.84 13.20 6.63
CA VAL A 152 0.54 13.99 7.84
C VAL A 152 0.42 13.14 9.10
N CYS A 153 0.35 11.81 9.00
CA CYS A 153 0.17 10.93 10.15
C CYS A 153 1.41 10.99 11.07
N PRO A 154 1.27 11.32 12.37
CA PRO A 154 2.41 11.39 13.30
C PRO A 154 3.18 10.07 13.45
N TRP A 155 2.51 8.93 13.22
CA TRP A 155 3.15 7.62 13.25
C TRP A 155 4.14 7.41 12.09
N ASN A 156 3.91 8.05 10.94
CA ASN A 156 4.87 8.10 9.84
C ASN A 156 5.89 9.22 10.06
N ARG A 157 5.40 10.46 10.16
CA ARG A 157 6.21 11.69 10.16
C ARG A 157 7.16 11.80 11.35
N VAL A 158 6.78 11.24 12.51
CA VAL A 158 7.57 11.37 13.74
C VAL A 158 8.09 10.02 14.23
N LYS A 159 7.21 9.04 14.44
CA LYS A 159 7.60 7.78 15.09
C LYS A 159 8.47 6.91 14.16
N ALA A 160 7.95 6.56 12.98
CA ALA A 160 8.69 5.79 11.98
C ALA A 160 9.90 6.54 11.43
N PHE A 161 9.81 7.87 11.33
CA PHE A 161 10.96 8.71 10.98
C PHE A 161 12.11 8.54 11.97
N LYS A 162 11.85 8.71 13.28
CA LYS A 162 12.88 8.57 14.33
C LYS A 162 13.48 7.17 14.41
N LYS A 163 12.70 6.13 14.09
CA LYS A 163 13.19 4.74 14.07
C LYS A 163 14.15 4.47 12.90
N GLY A 164 14.07 5.25 11.82
CA GLY A 164 14.98 5.12 10.67
C GLY A 164 14.87 3.80 9.90
N ILE A 165 13.89 2.95 10.21
CA ILE A 165 13.68 1.67 9.51
C ILE A 165 13.15 1.99 8.11
N ARG A 166 13.90 1.57 7.09
CA ARG A 166 13.57 1.73 5.67
C ARG A 166 13.83 0.42 4.95
N THR A 167 13.12 0.20 3.85
CA THR A 167 13.43 -0.93 2.97
C THR A 167 14.82 -0.76 2.37
N GLY A 168 15.60 -1.83 2.37
CA GLY A 168 16.85 -1.92 1.62
C GLY A 168 16.67 -2.53 0.23
N LEU A 169 15.44 -2.83 -0.18
CA LEU A 169 15.14 -3.42 -1.48
C LEU A 169 15.31 -2.37 -2.58
N GLU A 170 16.18 -2.65 -3.53
CA GLU A 170 16.43 -1.80 -4.70
C GLU A 170 15.17 -1.66 -5.54
N GLU A 171 14.34 -2.72 -5.61
CA GLU A 171 13.08 -2.74 -6.35
C GLU A 171 12.09 -1.66 -5.88
N PHE A 172 12.21 -1.17 -4.64
CA PHE A 172 11.33 -0.12 -4.10
C PHE A 172 11.94 1.29 -4.16
N LYS A 173 13.13 1.46 -4.73
CA LYS A 173 13.65 2.80 -4.99
C LYS A 173 12.91 3.43 -6.15
N VAL A 174 12.76 4.76 -6.09
CA VAL A 174 12.18 5.56 -7.17
C VAL A 174 12.95 5.28 -8.47
N ARG A 175 12.22 4.87 -9.53
CA ARG A 175 12.76 4.62 -10.87
C ARG A 175 13.48 5.86 -11.40
N SER A 176 14.62 5.68 -12.07
CA SER A 176 15.42 6.79 -12.62
C SER A 176 14.60 7.71 -13.53
N TYR A 177 13.73 7.12 -14.35
CA TYR A 177 12.83 7.85 -15.25
C TYR A 177 11.98 8.91 -14.52
N LEU A 178 11.36 8.56 -13.38
CA LEU A 178 10.56 9.49 -12.59
C LEU A 178 11.40 10.55 -11.85
N LYS A 179 12.69 10.28 -11.61
CA LYS A 179 13.61 11.28 -11.02
C LYS A 179 14.06 12.31 -12.05
N GLU A 180 14.34 11.86 -13.27
CA GLU A 180 14.98 12.67 -14.29
C GLU A 180 13.98 13.57 -15.02
N ASN A 181 12.75 13.09 -15.30
CA ASN A 181 11.78 13.84 -16.10
C ASN A 181 10.31 13.59 -15.66
N PRO A 182 9.88 14.05 -14.48
CA PRO A 182 8.53 13.77 -13.96
C PRO A 182 7.38 14.30 -14.85
N GLU A 183 7.60 15.37 -15.62
CA GLU A 183 6.60 15.93 -16.54
C GLU A 183 6.55 15.22 -17.90
N SER A 184 7.56 14.40 -18.23
CA SER A 184 7.60 13.70 -19.52
C SER A 184 6.55 12.60 -19.65
N ILE A 185 5.88 12.25 -18.54
CA ILE A 185 4.75 11.31 -18.56
C ILE A 185 3.60 11.78 -19.46
N LEU A 186 3.44 13.10 -19.64
CA LEU A 186 2.40 13.69 -20.48
C LEU A 186 2.61 13.47 -21.98
N THR A 187 3.85 13.17 -22.39
CA THR A 187 4.23 13.08 -23.79
C THR A 187 4.62 11.66 -24.21
N LEU A 188 4.44 10.68 -23.31
CA LEU A 188 4.78 9.29 -23.61
C LEU A 188 3.84 8.72 -24.66
N ASN A 189 4.43 8.06 -25.66
CA ASN A 189 3.67 7.11 -26.46
C ASN A 189 3.54 5.76 -25.73
N GLU A 190 2.68 4.89 -26.23
CA GLU A 190 2.40 3.57 -25.65
C GLU A 190 3.66 2.71 -25.47
N GLN A 191 4.55 2.68 -26.46
CA GLN A 191 5.78 1.88 -26.41
C GLN A 191 6.75 2.39 -25.33
N GLU A 192 6.89 3.71 -25.22
CA GLU A 192 7.71 4.34 -24.18
C GLU A 192 7.10 4.09 -22.79
N PHE A 193 5.78 4.16 -22.68
CA PHE A 193 5.07 3.87 -21.45
C PHE A 193 5.29 2.42 -21.01
N GLU A 194 5.06 1.45 -21.89
CA GLU A 194 5.27 0.02 -21.60
C GLU A 194 6.72 -0.27 -21.20
N LYS A 195 7.69 0.29 -21.94
CA LYS A 195 9.12 0.13 -21.68
C LYS A 195 9.51 0.64 -20.29
N ASN A 196 8.98 1.81 -19.90
CA ASN A 196 9.37 2.48 -18.66
C ASN A 196 8.58 2.00 -17.43
N PHE A 197 7.33 1.56 -17.63
CA PHE A 197 6.42 1.24 -16.52
C PHE A 197 6.20 -0.26 -16.31
N GLN A 198 6.40 -1.12 -17.32
CA GLN A 198 6.26 -2.59 -17.22
C GLN A 198 5.02 -3.01 -16.40
N ILE A 199 3.87 -2.38 -16.67
CA ILE A 199 2.64 -2.70 -15.97
C ILE A 199 2.24 -4.12 -16.39
N PRO A 200 2.10 -5.09 -15.46
CA PRO A 200 1.35 -6.28 -15.81
C PRO A 200 -0.07 -5.79 -16.08
N LEU A 201 -0.50 -5.84 -17.34
CA LEU A 201 -1.92 -5.84 -17.68
C LEU A 201 -2.53 -6.92 -16.78
N TYR A 202 -3.24 -6.53 -15.72
CA TYR A 202 -4.08 -7.46 -14.98
C TYR A 202 -5.16 -7.85 -15.98
N PRO A 203 -5.23 -9.11 -16.45
CA PRO A 203 -6.46 -9.55 -17.06
C PRO A 203 -7.49 -9.50 -15.92
N GLY A 204 -8.53 -8.69 -16.11
CA GLY A 204 -9.68 -8.66 -15.21
C GLY A 204 -10.30 -10.04 -15.02
#